data_AF-A0A7C0US30-F1
#
_entry.id   AF-A0A7C0US30-F1
#
_cell.length_a   1.000
_cell.length_b   1.000
_cell.length_c   1.000
_cell.angle_alpha   90.00
_cell.angle_beta   90.00
_cell.angle_gamma   90.00
#
_symmetry.space_group_name_H-M   'P 1'
#
loop_
_entity.id
_entity.type
_entity.pdbx_description
1 polymer ?
#
loop_
_entity_poly.entity_id
_entity_poly.type
_entity_poly.pdbx_seq_one_letter_code
_entity_poly.pdbx_strand_id
1 'polypeptide(L)'
;MTVEERRKYEWYRHHAWAGLALLSIFLALRYFISFPDWFSLAVVFSLIFYVLIALAFTYKYSSALSEEQQMLQSEEMEKEKIRAKLEKERLKLEKKKLKAQLKAEKKKK
;
A
#
# COMPACT_ATOMS: atom_id res chain seq x y z
N MET A 1 2.91 -8.54 -9.84
CA MET A 1 1.96 -7.60 -10.48
C MET A 1 2.53 -7.10 -11.80
N THR A 2 1.75 -7.07 -12.89
CA THR A 2 2.13 -6.28 -14.08
C THR A 2 1.83 -4.80 -13.82
N VAL A 3 2.63 -3.89 -14.39
CA VAL A 3 2.47 -2.42 -14.19
C VAL A 3 1.03 -1.94 -14.51
N GLU A 4 0.33 -2.68 -15.38
CA GLU A 4 -1.02 -2.37 -15.84
C GLU A 4 -2.12 -2.56 -14.77
N GLU A 5 -2.04 -3.60 -13.94
CA GLU A 5 -3.05 -3.89 -12.92
C GLU A 5 -3.03 -2.84 -11.80
N ARG A 6 -1.82 -2.37 -11.46
CA ARG A 6 -1.59 -1.29 -10.50
C ARG A 6 -2.23 0.01 -10.95
N ARG A 7 -1.98 0.36 -12.22
CA ARG A 7 -2.56 1.54 -12.86
C ARG A 7 -4.08 1.47 -12.91
N LYS A 8 -4.65 0.28 -13.21
CA LYS A 8 -6.11 0.07 -13.19
C LYS A 8 -6.67 0.26 -11.79
N TYR A 9 -6.07 -0.33 -10.76
CA TYR A 9 -6.51 -0.17 -9.36
C TYR A 9 -6.53 1.31 -8.93
N GLU A 10 -5.45 2.06 -9.17
CA GLU A 10 -5.40 3.48 -8.80
C GLU A 10 -6.45 4.31 -9.53
N TRP A 11 -6.69 4.00 -10.81
CA TRP A 11 -7.71 4.66 -11.62
C TRP A 11 -9.13 4.40 -11.08
N TYR A 12 -9.48 3.14 -10.78
CA TYR A 12 -10.78 2.80 -10.20
C TYR A 12 -10.97 3.40 -8.80
N ARG A 13 -9.91 3.40 -7.98
CA ARG A 13 -9.95 4.06 -6.66
C ARG A 13 -10.19 5.55 -6.80
N HIS A 14 -9.53 6.23 -7.73
CA HIS A 14 -9.74 7.65 -7.97
C HIS A 14 -11.18 7.93 -8.43
N HIS A 15 -11.73 7.12 -9.33
CA HIS A 15 -13.13 7.23 -9.78
C HIS A 15 -14.15 6.98 -8.67
N ALA A 16 -13.89 6.04 -7.76
CA ALA A 16 -14.77 5.81 -6.61
C ALA A 16 -14.84 7.05 -5.69
N TRP A 17 -13.69 7.68 -5.43
CA TRP A 17 -13.61 8.89 -4.60
C TRP A 17 -14.17 10.12 -5.30
N ALA A 18 -13.86 10.30 -6.59
CA ALA A 18 -14.39 11.39 -7.41
C ALA A 18 -15.91 11.28 -7.57
N GLY A 19 -16.45 10.07 -7.79
CA GLY A 19 -17.87 9.82 -7.87
C GLY A 19 -18.61 10.12 -6.56
N LEU A 20 -18.03 9.78 -5.41
CA LEU A 20 -18.56 10.16 -4.10
C LEU A 20 -18.57 11.68 -3.87
N ALA A 21 -17.47 12.35 -4.22
CA ALA A 21 -17.39 13.81 -4.13
C ALA A 21 -18.43 14.48 -5.03
N LEU A 22 -18.58 14.00 -6.27
CA LEU A 22 -19.53 14.55 -7.23
C LEU A 22 -20.98 14.27 -6.82
N LEU A 23 -21.28 13.09 -6.27
CA LEU A 23 -22.58 12.77 -5.69
C LEU A 23 -22.91 13.70 -4.52
N SER A 24 -21.96 13.93 -3.61
CA SER A 24 -22.11 14.84 -2.48
C SER A 24 -22.39 16.28 -2.93
N ILE A 25 -21.60 16.79 -3.88
CA ILE A 25 -21.77 18.12 -4.47
C ILE A 25 -23.12 18.24 -5.17
N PHE A 26 -23.54 17.24 -5.94
CA PHE A 26 -24.83 17.27 -6.64
C PHE A 26 -26.01 17.30 -5.66
N LEU A 27 -25.96 16.50 -4.58
CA LEU A 27 -26.97 16.54 -3.53
C LEU A 27 -27.00 17.90 -2.82
N ALA A 28 -25.84 18.50 -2.55
CA ALA A 28 -25.76 19.83 -1.97
C ALA A 28 -26.35 20.90 -2.90
N LEU A 29 -26.02 20.87 -4.19
CA LEU A 29 -26.55 21.79 -5.21
C LEU A 29 -28.07 21.68 -5.37
N ARG A 30 -28.65 20.47 -5.22
CA ARG A 30 -30.10 20.26 -5.24
C ARG A 30 -30.83 21.10 -4.18
N TYR A 31 -30.21 21.38 -3.03
CA TYR A 31 -30.82 22.25 -2.02
C TYR A 31 -30.90 23.71 -2.43
N PHE A 32 -29.99 24.17 -3.30
CA PHE A 32 -29.95 25.56 -3.76
C PHE A 32 -30.69 25.77 -5.09
N ILE A 33 -30.80 24.73 -5.93
CA ILE A 33 -31.40 24.80 -7.26
C ILE A 33 -32.53 23.78 -7.35
N SER A 34 -33.76 24.28 -7.51
CA SER A 34 -34.95 23.43 -7.71
C SER A 34 -34.96 22.84 -9.13
N PHE A 35 -34.46 21.62 -9.26
CA PHE A 35 -34.65 20.81 -10.46
C PHE A 35 -35.91 19.94 -10.34
N PRO A 36 -36.55 19.56 -11.46
CA PRO A 36 -37.63 18.59 -11.45
C PRO A 36 -37.18 17.28 -10.78
N ASP A 37 -38.02 16.74 -9.88
CA ASP A 37 -37.66 15.59 -9.05
C ASP A 37 -37.24 14.37 -9.86
N TRP A 38 -37.96 14.07 -10.95
CA TRP A 38 -37.68 12.93 -11.82
C TRP A 38 -36.29 13.00 -12.47
N PHE A 39 -35.85 14.20 -12.88
CA PHE A 39 -34.54 14.40 -13.50
C PHE A 39 -33.43 14.20 -12.46
N SER A 40 -33.59 14.83 -11.30
CA SER A 40 -32.60 14.70 -10.23
C SER A 40 -32.49 13.26 -9.71
N LEU A 41 -33.61 12.55 -9.62
CA LEU A 41 -33.64 11.15 -9.21
C LEU A 41 -32.90 10.25 -10.22
N ALA A 42 -33.08 10.46 -11.52
CA ALA A 42 -32.32 9.76 -12.56
C ALA A 42 -30.81 10.00 -12.44
N VAL A 43 -30.38 11.25 -12.20
CA VAL A 43 -28.96 11.61 -12.03
C VAL A 43 -28.37 10.95 -10.78
N VAL A 44 -29.08 11.00 -9.64
CA VAL A 44 -28.64 10.38 -8.39
C VAL A 44 -28.49 8.87 -8.57
N PHE A 45 -29.46 8.19 -9.17
CA PHE A 45 -29.38 6.75 -9.42
C PHE A 45 -28.20 6.39 -10.32
N SER A 46 -27.97 7.16 -11.39
CA SER A 46 -26.84 6.97 -12.29
C SER A 46 -25.50 7.11 -11.55
N LEU A 47 -25.36 8.13 -10.70
CA LEU A 47 -24.16 8.37 -9.90
C LEU A 47 -23.91 7.26 -8.88
N ILE A 48 -24.96 6.79 -8.20
CA ILE A 48 -24.87 5.67 -7.26
C ILE A 48 -24.37 4.43 -8.01
N PHE A 49 -24.96 4.10 -9.16
CA PHE A 49 -24.57 2.94 -9.95
C PHE A 49 -23.10 3.03 -10.40
N TYR A 50 -22.69 4.21 -10.85
CA TYR A 50 -21.31 4.49 -11.23
C TYR A 50 -20.32 4.27 -10.07
N VAL A 51 -20.62 4.80 -8.88
CA VAL A 51 -19.80 4.63 -7.68
C VAL A 51 -19.73 3.15 -7.26
N LEU A 52 -20.85 2.43 -7.31
CA LEU A 52 -20.90 1.00 -6.98
C LEU A 52 -20.03 0.17 -7.93
N ILE A 53 -20.07 0.45 -9.24
CA ILE A 53 -19.21 -0.22 -10.23
C ILE A 53 -17.74 0.09 -9.93
N ALA A 54 -17.39 1.36 -9.69
CA ALA A 54 -16.02 1.75 -9.37
C ALA A 54 -15.51 1.06 -8.09
N LEU A 55 -16.35 0.95 -7.05
CA LEU A 55 -16.04 0.22 -5.82
C LEU A 55 -15.88 -1.29 -6.06
N ALA A 56 -16.76 -1.90 -6.84
CA ALA A 56 -16.68 -3.33 -7.16
C ALA A 56 -15.37 -3.67 -7.87
N PHE A 57 -14.93 -2.84 -8.82
CA PHE A 57 -13.62 -3.00 -9.47
C PHE A 57 -12.47 -2.72 -8.51
N THR A 58 -12.57 -1.69 -7.66
CA THR A 58 -11.55 -1.40 -6.64
C THR A 58 -11.37 -2.60 -5.71
N TYR A 59 -12.46 -3.26 -5.29
CA TYR A 59 -12.42 -4.45 -4.44
C TYR A 59 -11.87 -5.67 -5.18
N LYS A 60 -12.29 -5.89 -6.44
CA LYS A 60 -11.78 -6.97 -7.30
C LYS A 60 -10.25 -6.90 -7.48
N TYR A 61 -9.72 -5.70 -7.69
CA TYR A 61 -8.26 -5.50 -7.84
C TYR A 61 -7.54 -5.31 -6.49
N SER A 62 -8.26 -5.12 -5.39
CA SER A 62 -7.70 -5.03 -4.03
C SER A 62 -7.13 -6.36 -3.54
N SER A 63 -7.73 -7.49 -3.91
CA SER A 63 -7.19 -8.83 -3.62
C SER A 63 -5.80 -9.05 -4.23
N ALA A 64 -5.49 -8.37 -5.34
CA ALA A 64 -4.17 -8.41 -5.97
C ALA A 64 -3.12 -7.54 -5.25
N LEU A 65 -3.54 -6.54 -4.47
CA LEU A 65 -2.63 -5.77 -3.61
C LEU A 65 -2.17 -6.59 -2.39
N SER A 66 -3.04 -7.43 -1.83
CA SER A 66 -2.72 -8.22 -0.63
C SER A 66 -1.56 -9.21 -0.84
N GLU A 67 -1.46 -9.84 -2.02
CA GLU A 67 -0.36 -10.75 -2.34
C GLU A 67 0.98 -10.00 -2.50
N GLU A 68 0.96 -8.79 -3.08
CA GLU A 68 2.15 -7.98 -3.24
C GLU A 68 2.65 -7.40 -1.90
N GLN A 69 1.73 -7.00 -1.02
CA GLN A 69 2.07 -6.56 0.34
C GLN A 69 2.69 -7.69 1.18
N GLN A 70 2.22 -8.93 1.01
CA GLN A 70 2.85 -10.11 1.63
C GLN A 70 4.24 -10.39 1.06
N MET A 71 4.45 -10.26 -0.26
CA MET A 71 5.78 -10.41 -0.85
C MET A 71 6.77 -9.35 -0.37
N LEU A 72 6.36 -8.08 -0.35
CA LEU A 72 7.20 -6.98 0.16
C LEU A 72 7.57 -7.16 1.63
N GLN A 73 6.62 -7.56 2.48
CA GLN A 73 6.92 -7.91 3.88
C GLN A 73 7.89 -9.09 4.00
N SER A 74 7.74 -10.12 3.16
CA SER A 74 8.62 -11.28 3.17
C SER A 74 10.06 -10.90 2.77
N GLU A 75 10.22 -10.07 1.74
CA GLU A 75 11.55 -9.57 1.32
C GLU A 75 12.20 -8.68 2.38
N GLU A 76 11.42 -7.84 3.05
CA GLU A 76 11.92 -6.96 4.11
C GLU A 76 12.37 -7.76 5.34
N MET A 77 11.58 -8.77 5.74
CA MET A 77 11.96 -9.73 6.79
C MET A 77 13.23 -10.51 6.43
N GLU A 78 13.40 -10.89 5.15
CA GLU A 78 14.56 -11.64 4.70
C GLU A 78 15.83 -10.76 4.72
N LYS A 79 15.72 -9.51 4.25
CA LYS A 79 16.79 -8.51 4.36
C LYS A 79 17.18 -8.24 5.80
N GLU A 80 16.22 -8.18 6.72
CA GLU A 80 16.48 -7.96 8.14
C GLU A 80 17.21 -9.17 8.78
N LYS A 81 16.80 -10.41 8.43
CA LYS A 81 17.51 -11.64 8.85
C LYS A 81 18.95 -11.68 8.34
N ILE A 82 19.19 -11.25 7.10
CA ILE A 82 20.54 -11.19 6.52
C ILE A 82 21.41 -10.17 7.26
N ARG A 83 20.87 -8.98 7.56
CA ARG A 83 21.58 -7.95 8.35
C ARG A 83 21.94 -8.45 9.75
N ALA A 84 21.00 -9.09 10.45
CA ALA A 84 21.24 -9.64 11.78
C ALA A 84 22.30 -10.75 11.78
N LYS A 85 22.37 -11.58 10.74
CA LYS A 85 23.43 -12.60 10.58
C LYS A 85 24.80 -11.96 10.36
N LEU A 86 24.88 -10.97 9.46
CA LEU A 86 26.12 -10.23 9.17
C LEU A 86 26.69 -9.53 10.41
N GLU A 87 25.83 -8.91 11.21
CA GLU A 87 26.25 -8.20 12.42
C GLU A 87 26.77 -9.17 13.50
N LYS A 88 26.09 -10.31 13.70
CA LYS A 88 26.58 -11.38 14.58
C LYS A 88 27.93 -11.93 14.12
N GLU A 89 28.16 -12.03 12.82
CA GLU A 89 29.41 -12.52 12.26
C GLU A 89 30.56 -11.51 12.44
N ARG A 90 30.29 -10.21 12.24
CA ARG A 90 31.23 -9.13 12.54
C ARG A 90 31.66 -9.12 14.01
N LEU A 91 30.71 -9.21 14.93
CA LEU A 91 30.98 -9.30 16.38
C LEU A 91 31.84 -10.52 16.74
N LYS A 92 31.62 -11.67 16.09
CA LYS A 92 32.45 -12.86 16.28
C LYS A 92 33.88 -12.64 15.79
N LEU A 93 34.05 -12.00 14.64
CA LEU A 93 35.36 -11.67 14.08
C LEU A 93 36.14 -10.68 14.94
N GLU A 94 35.49 -9.62 15.43
CA GLU A 94 36.12 -8.65 16.33
C GLU A 94 36.54 -9.30 17.65
N LYS A 95 35.68 -10.13 18.26
CA LYS A 95 36.05 -10.90 19.47
C LYS A 95 37.24 -11.83 19.22
N LYS A 96 37.33 -12.46 18.04
CA LYS A 96 38.49 -13.29 17.67
C LYS A 96 39.76 -12.46 17.53
N LYS A 97 39.70 -11.28 16.88
CA LYS A 97 40.84 -10.35 16.73
C LYS A 97 41.35 -9.84 18.07
N LEU A 98 40.45 -9.39 18.95
CA LEU A 98 40.79 -8.95 20.32
C LEU A 98 41.45 -10.07 21.14
N LYS A 99 40.91 -11.29 21.09
CA LYS A 99 41.52 -12.44 21.77
C LYS A 99 42.91 -12.78 21.22
N ALA A 100 43.13 -12.63 19.92
CA ALA A 100 44.43 -12.85 19.30
C ALA A 100 45.46 -11.78 19.72
N GLN A 101 45.06 -10.50 19.74
CA GLN A 101 45.91 -9.39 20.18
C GLN A 101 46.29 -9.53 21.66
N LEU A 102 45.34 -9.84 22.54
CA LEU A 102 45.61 -10.06 23.97
C LEU A 102 46.56 -11.25 24.22
N LYS A 103 46.46 -12.31 23.43
CA LYS A 103 47.41 -13.45 23.52
C LYS A 103 48.81 -13.08 23.01
N ALA A 104 48.90 -12.21 22.00
CA ALA A 104 50.18 -11.74 21.47
C ALA A 104 50.89 -10.80 22.45
N GLU A 105 50.16 -9.89 23.11
CA GLU A 105 50.72 -9.03 24.16
C GLU A 105 51.18 -9.83 25.38
N LYS A 106 50.41 -10.82 25.83
CA LYS A 106 50.80 -11.69 26.96
C LYS A 106 52.03 -12.57 26.70
N LYS A 107 52.40 -12.80 25.43
CA LYS A 107 53.62 -13.54 25.06
C LYS A 107 54.84 -12.64 24.87
N LYS A 108 54.64 -11.32 24.76
CA LYS A 108 55.70 -10.31 24.61
C LYS A 108 56.15 -9.72 25.97
N LYS A 109 55.39 -9.97 27.03
CA LYS A 109 55.70 -9.59 28.42
C LYS A 109 56.21 -10.81 29.17
#